data_AF-A0A6G1SQL5-F1
#
_entry.id   AF-A0A6G1SQL5-F1
#
_cell.length_a   1.000
_cell.length_b   1.000
_cell.length_c   1.000
_cell.angle_alpha   90.00
_cell.angle_beta   90.00
_cell.angle_gamma   90.00
#
_symmetry.space_group_name_H-M   'P 1'
#
loop_
_entity.id
_entity.type
_entity.pdbx_description
1 polymer ?
#
loop_
_entity_poly.entity_id
_entity_poly.type
_entity_poly.pdbx_seq_one_letter_code
_entity_poly.pdbx_strand_id
1 'polypeptide(L)'
;RSAKLGTITMFRIVTGEDWYRMMHDCMIGPPYCTKGKNYWETDCGHFGISFAFFSSFYIIITHIVLNLLVAIIMENFSLFYSSEEDALLSYTDIRNFQNTWNMVDAQQRGSIPVRRVKFVLRLLKGRLEVDPTRDQHLIKHMCHEME
;
A
#
# COMPACT_ATOMS: atom_id res chain seq x y z
N ARG A 1 -9.46 13.05 -32.30
CA ARG A 1 -8.67 14.25 -32.69
C ARG A 1 -7.27 14.32 -32.04
N SER A 2 -7.02 13.78 -30.84
CA SER A 2 -5.64 13.61 -30.32
C SER A 2 -5.58 12.50 -29.27
N ALA A 3 -4.49 11.72 -29.24
CA ALA A 3 -4.27 10.67 -28.24
C ALA A 3 -4.27 11.23 -26.81
N LYS A 4 -3.65 12.40 -26.61
CA LYS A 4 -3.59 13.09 -25.30
C LYS A 4 -4.99 13.33 -24.72
N LEU A 5 -5.91 13.84 -25.55
CA LEU A 5 -7.28 14.08 -25.12
C LEU A 5 -8.00 12.77 -24.78
N GLY A 6 -7.80 11.73 -25.60
CA GLY A 6 -8.33 10.40 -25.33
C GLY A 6 -7.86 9.84 -23.98
N THR A 7 -6.58 9.97 -23.66
CA THR A 7 -6.02 9.54 -22.36
C THR A 7 -6.64 10.30 -21.19
N ILE A 8 -6.81 11.62 -21.30
CA ILE A 8 -7.44 12.43 -20.24
C ILE A 8 -8.91 12.01 -20.05
N THR A 9 -9.65 11.77 -21.15
CA THR A 9 -11.03 11.28 -21.08
C THR A 9 -11.11 9.92 -20.40
N MET A 10 -10.22 8.98 -20.73
CA MET A 10 -10.16 7.66 -20.07
C MET A 10 -9.87 7.79 -18.57
N PHE A 11 -9.00 8.71 -18.17
CA PHE A 11 -8.73 8.98 -16.75
C PHE A 11 -9.97 9.51 -16.00
N ARG A 12 -10.77 10.39 -16.61
CA ARG A 12 -12.05 10.84 -16.01
C ARG A 12 -13.06 9.70 -15.84
N ILE A 13 -13.08 8.75 -16.78
CA ILE A 13 -13.92 7.55 -16.68
C ILE A 13 -13.47 6.66 -15.52
N VAL A 14 -12.16 6.55 -15.29
CA VAL A 14 -11.60 5.79 -14.15
C VAL A 14 -12.09 6.34 -12.82
N THR A 15 -12.27 7.65 -12.69
CA THR A 15 -12.84 8.29 -11.49
C THR A 15 -14.36 8.17 -11.40
N GLY A 16 -15.02 7.54 -12.39
CA GLY A 16 -16.47 7.37 -12.44
C GLY A 16 -17.25 8.63 -12.85
N GLU A 17 -16.58 9.67 -13.33
CA GLU A 17 -17.21 10.95 -13.67
C GLU A 17 -17.89 10.86 -15.04
N ASP A 18 -19.23 10.94 -15.06
CA ASP A 18 -20.06 11.09 -16.27
C ASP A 18 -19.75 10.07 -17.40
N TRP A 19 -19.20 8.90 -17.08
CA TRP A 19 -18.77 7.91 -18.07
C TRP A 19 -19.93 7.38 -18.93
N TYR A 20 -21.13 7.27 -18.36
CA TYR A 20 -22.34 6.86 -19.07
C TYR A 20 -22.79 7.91 -20.10
N ARG A 21 -22.60 9.21 -19.81
CA ARG A 21 -22.90 10.29 -20.75
C ARG A 21 -21.96 10.25 -21.92
N MET A 22 -20.66 10.12 -21.65
CA MET A 22 -19.64 9.96 -22.70
C MET A 22 -19.90 8.73 -23.57
N MET A 23 -20.35 7.63 -22.96
CA MET A 23 -20.77 6.44 -23.69
C MET A 23 -21.95 6.76 -24.64
N HIS A 24 -23.01 7.40 -24.13
CA HIS A 24 -24.18 7.76 -24.95
C HIS A 24 -23.87 8.77 -26.05
N ASP A 25 -22.98 9.73 -25.81
CA ASP A 25 -22.51 10.67 -26.84
C ASP A 25 -21.79 9.92 -27.98
N CYS A 26 -21.12 8.80 -27.67
CA CYS A 26 -20.50 7.94 -28.67
C CYS A 26 -21.48 6.96 -29.36
N MET A 27 -22.73 6.89 -28.91
CA MET A 27 -23.79 6.04 -29.47
C MET A 27 -24.72 6.79 -30.43
N ILE A 28 -24.49 8.09 -30.66
CA ILE A 28 -25.36 8.94 -31.47
C ILE A 28 -25.55 8.36 -32.87
N GLY A 29 -26.82 8.32 -33.31
CA GLY A 29 -27.24 7.87 -34.63
C GLY A 29 -28.15 8.90 -35.33
N PRO A 30 -28.47 8.70 -36.62
CA PRO A 30 -29.37 9.58 -37.36
C PRO A 30 -30.76 9.66 -36.70
N PRO A 31 -31.44 10.83 -36.69
CA PRO A 31 -31.17 12.08 -37.42
C PRO A 31 -30.21 13.06 -36.73
N TYR A 32 -29.65 12.71 -35.58
CA TYR A 32 -28.78 13.59 -34.78
C TYR A 32 -27.32 13.63 -35.24
N CYS A 33 -27.00 12.92 -36.33
CA CYS A 33 -25.69 12.89 -36.97
C CYS A 33 -25.86 12.64 -38.48
N THR A 34 -24.84 13.01 -39.25
CA THR A 34 -24.74 12.87 -40.70
C THR A 34 -23.77 11.74 -41.06
N LYS A 35 -24.28 10.70 -41.74
CA LYS A 35 -23.44 9.60 -42.22
C LYS A 35 -22.56 10.06 -43.39
N GLY A 36 -21.25 9.98 -43.21
CA GLY A 36 -20.25 10.12 -44.26
C GLY A 36 -20.00 8.81 -45.01
N LYS A 37 -19.18 8.86 -46.08
CA LYS A 37 -18.76 7.65 -46.82
C LYS A 37 -17.69 6.85 -46.06
N ASN A 38 -16.83 7.55 -45.33
CA ASN A 38 -15.73 6.99 -44.54
C ASN A 38 -15.88 7.33 -43.05
N TYR A 39 -15.17 6.63 -42.17
CA TYR A 39 -15.26 6.85 -40.71
C TYR A 39 -14.80 8.26 -40.28
N TRP A 40 -13.90 8.89 -41.02
CA TRP A 40 -13.40 10.24 -40.73
C TRP A 40 -14.31 11.36 -41.30
N GLU A 41 -15.28 10.99 -42.15
CA GLU A 41 -16.24 11.91 -42.78
C GLU A 41 -17.63 11.85 -42.12
N THR A 42 -17.80 11.00 -41.10
CA THR A 42 -19.04 10.86 -40.33
C THR A 42 -18.85 11.44 -38.93
N ASP A 43 -19.90 12.07 -38.40
CA ASP A 43 -20.01 12.48 -36.99
C ASP A 43 -20.87 11.49 -36.17
N CYS A 44 -21.44 10.47 -36.83
CA CYS A 44 -22.16 9.39 -36.15
C CYS A 44 -21.25 8.48 -35.33
N GLY A 45 -21.78 8.04 -34.19
CA GLY A 45 -21.19 7.03 -33.34
C GLY A 45 -21.59 5.60 -33.72
N HIS A 46 -21.23 4.64 -32.86
CA HIS A 46 -21.58 3.23 -33.07
C HIS A 46 -22.09 2.60 -31.77
N PHE A 47 -23.40 2.34 -31.72
CA PHE A 47 -24.08 1.79 -30.53
C PHE A 47 -23.36 0.59 -29.89
N GLY A 48 -23.16 -0.49 -30.66
CA GLY A 48 -22.59 -1.74 -30.12
C GLY A 48 -21.15 -1.62 -29.62
N ILE A 49 -20.26 -1.04 -30.43
CA ILE A 49 -18.85 -0.82 -30.09
C ILE A 49 -18.72 0.10 -28.87
N SER A 50 -19.46 1.21 -28.83
CA SER A 50 -19.42 2.12 -27.69
C SER A 50 -19.93 1.43 -26.42
N PHE A 51 -21.04 0.70 -26.49
CA PHE A 51 -21.52 -0.05 -25.33
C PHE A 51 -20.47 -1.03 -24.80
N ALA A 52 -19.90 -1.84 -25.69
CA ALA A 52 -18.92 -2.85 -25.33
C ALA A 52 -17.63 -2.24 -24.76
N PHE A 53 -17.10 -1.18 -25.39
CA PHE A 53 -15.87 -0.53 -24.97
C PHE A 53 -16.01 0.14 -23.59
N PHE A 54 -17.01 1.01 -23.41
CA PHE A 54 -17.17 1.74 -22.15
C PHE A 54 -17.56 0.82 -21.00
N SER A 55 -18.45 -0.15 -21.23
CA SER A 55 -18.88 -1.08 -20.17
C SER A 55 -17.75 -2.01 -19.73
N SER A 56 -17.00 -2.58 -20.68
CA SER A 56 -15.87 -3.46 -20.34
C SER A 56 -14.74 -2.71 -19.64
N PHE A 57 -14.38 -1.53 -20.14
CA PHE A 57 -13.37 -0.68 -19.52
C PHE A 57 -13.75 -0.30 -18.09
N TYR A 58 -15.00 0.13 -17.88
CA TYR A 58 -15.49 0.53 -16.56
C TYR A 58 -15.46 -0.63 -15.56
N ILE A 59 -15.99 -1.81 -15.94
CA ILE A 59 -15.98 -3.01 -15.08
C ILE A 59 -14.55 -3.40 -14.70
N ILE A 60 -13.63 -3.45 -15.66
CA ILE A 60 -12.22 -3.80 -15.41
C ILE A 60 -11.60 -2.83 -14.40
N ILE A 61 -11.78 -1.53 -14.59
CA ILE A 61 -11.20 -0.52 -13.72
C ILE A 61 -11.79 -0.58 -12.30
N THR A 62 -13.11 -0.64 -12.17
CA THR A 62 -13.75 -0.63 -10.83
C THR A 62 -13.48 -1.92 -10.07
N HIS A 63 -13.41 -3.07 -10.74
CA HIS A 63 -13.18 -4.35 -10.06
C HIS A 63 -11.72 -4.71 -9.86
N ILE A 64 -10.80 -4.26 -10.72
CA ILE A 64 -9.38 -4.60 -10.58
C ILE A 64 -8.63 -3.47 -9.87
N VAL A 65 -8.67 -2.25 -10.41
CA VAL A 65 -7.82 -1.16 -9.93
C VAL A 65 -8.24 -0.68 -8.54
N LEU A 66 -9.54 -0.46 -8.31
CA LEU A 66 -10.01 -0.01 -7.00
C LEU A 66 -9.80 -1.08 -5.92
N ASN A 67 -10.09 -2.34 -6.22
CA ASN A 67 -9.90 -3.42 -5.24
C ASN A 67 -8.42 -3.66 -4.93
N LEU A 68 -7.53 -3.56 -5.93
CA LEU A 68 -6.09 -3.63 -5.71
C LEU A 68 -5.60 -2.44 -4.87
N LEU A 69 -6.09 -1.23 -5.14
CA LEU A 69 -5.76 -0.05 -4.34
C LEU A 69 -6.20 -0.22 -2.88
N VAL A 70 -7.44 -0.71 -2.66
CA VAL A 70 -7.93 -0.99 -1.31
C VAL A 70 -7.09 -2.07 -0.63
N ALA A 71 -6.73 -3.14 -1.33
CA ALA A 71 -5.87 -4.19 -0.78
C ALA A 71 -4.50 -3.65 -0.33
N ILE A 72 -3.83 -2.86 -1.19
CA ILE A 72 -2.54 -2.23 -0.86
C ILE A 72 -2.69 -1.28 0.32
N ILE A 73 -3.75 -0.47 0.36
CA ILE A 73 -4.01 0.45 1.47
C ILE A 73 -4.18 -0.37 2.76
N MET A 74 -5.02 -1.40 2.76
CA MET A 74 -5.24 -2.26 3.93
C MET A 74 -3.97 -2.94 4.41
N GLU A 75 -3.11 -3.41 3.50
CA GLU A 75 -1.81 -4.01 3.83
C GLU A 75 -0.85 -2.98 4.44
N ASN A 76 -0.78 -1.77 3.90
CA ASN A 76 0.05 -0.71 4.51
C ASN A 76 -0.50 -0.30 5.87
N PHE A 77 -1.81 -0.16 5.99
CA PHE A 77 -2.43 0.17 7.27
C PHE A 77 -2.20 -0.94 8.29
N SER A 78 -2.34 -2.21 7.93
CA SER A 78 -2.04 -3.30 8.87
C SER A 78 -0.56 -3.32 9.24
N LEU A 79 0.37 -3.09 8.32
CA LEU A 79 1.81 -3.04 8.61
C LEU A 79 2.18 -1.89 9.57
N PHE A 80 1.67 -0.68 9.34
CA PHE A 80 2.04 0.48 10.15
C PHE A 80 1.21 0.63 11.42
N TYR A 81 -0.06 0.20 11.39
CA TYR A 81 -1.04 0.35 12.46
C TYR A 81 -1.48 -0.99 13.05
N SER A 82 -0.69 -2.06 12.91
CA SER A 82 -0.81 -3.22 13.80
C SER A 82 -0.88 -2.68 15.22
N SER A 83 -2.05 -2.84 15.86
CA SER A 83 -2.32 -2.31 17.18
C SER A 83 -1.18 -2.75 18.10
N GLU A 84 -0.77 -1.89 19.04
CA GLU A 84 0.25 -2.23 20.05
C GLU A 84 -0.06 -3.52 20.83
N GLU A 85 -1.30 -4.02 20.74
CA GLU A 85 -1.81 -5.21 21.40
C GLU A 85 -1.58 -6.52 20.59
N ASP A 86 -1.57 -6.48 19.25
CA ASP A 86 -1.37 -7.67 18.40
C ASP A 86 0.07 -7.80 17.85
N ALA A 87 0.88 -6.75 17.95
CA ALA A 87 2.28 -6.80 17.58
C ALA A 87 3.10 -7.59 18.62
N LEU A 88 3.82 -8.62 18.18
CA LEU A 88 4.71 -9.43 19.02
C LEU A 88 5.74 -8.57 19.79
N LEU A 89 6.16 -7.45 19.18
CA LEU A 89 6.97 -6.39 19.77
C LEU A 89 6.30 -5.05 19.49
N SER A 90 5.91 -4.32 20.54
CA SER A 90 5.28 -3.01 20.38
C SER A 90 6.29 -1.92 20.04
N TYR A 91 5.84 -0.82 19.44
CA TYR A 91 6.65 0.39 19.22
C TYR A 91 7.27 0.92 20.52
N THR A 92 6.56 0.82 21.64
CA THR A 92 7.09 1.20 22.96
C THR A 92 8.25 0.31 23.42
N ASP A 93 8.17 -0.99 23.15
CA ASP A 93 9.23 -1.96 23.46
C ASP A 93 10.49 -1.70 22.62
N ILE A 94 10.31 -1.43 21.31
CA ILE A 94 11.41 -1.08 20.41
C ILE A 94 12.08 0.23 20.86
N ARG A 95 11.29 1.24 21.23
CA ARG A 95 11.82 2.52 21.72
C ARG A 95 12.60 2.35 23.03
N ASN A 96 12.12 1.53 23.95
CA ASN A 96 12.82 1.21 25.20
C ASN A 96 14.14 0.49 24.94
N PHE A 97 14.14 -0.46 23.98
CA PHE A 97 15.36 -1.13 23.54
C PHE A 97 16.35 -0.14 22.90
N GLN A 98 15.91 0.74 22.00
CA GLN A 98 16.75 1.76 21.37
C GLN A 98 17.39 2.70 22.40
N ASN A 99 16.63 3.14 23.41
CA ASN A 99 17.16 3.96 24.50
C ASN A 99 18.25 3.22 25.27
N THR A 100 18.00 1.95 25.62
CA THR A 100 18.97 1.10 26.32
C THR A 100 20.21 0.85 25.48
N TRP A 101 20.04 0.59 24.18
CA TRP A 101 21.12 0.39 23.23
C TRP A 101 22.00 1.64 23.14
N ASN A 102 21.41 2.82 22.99
CA ASN A 102 22.12 4.09 22.91
C ASN A 102 22.92 4.42 24.18
N MET A 103 22.49 3.93 25.35
CA MET A 103 23.27 4.05 26.59
C MET A 103 24.53 3.16 26.57
N VAL A 104 24.48 2.01 25.92
CA VAL A 104 25.59 1.03 25.87
C VAL A 104 26.54 1.30 24.70
N ASP A 105 26.01 1.70 23.55
CA ASP A 105 26.74 2.14 22.36
C ASP A 105 26.95 3.66 22.38
N ALA A 106 27.73 4.14 23.36
CA ALA A 106 28.03 5.57 23.53
C ALA A 106 28.73 6.21 22.32
N GLN A 107 29.33 5.41 21.44
CA GLN A 107 30.01 5.88 20.23
C GLN A 107 29.14 5.82 18.97
N GLN A 108 27.88 5.39 19.08
CA GLN A 108 26.93 5.27 17.97
C GLN A 108 27.51 4.47 16.78
N ARG A 109 28.26 3.40 17.08
CA ARG A 109 28.85 2.54 16.06
C ARG A 109 27.81 1.64 15.37
N GLY A 110 26.61 1.53 15.93
CA GLY A 110 25.59 0.58 15.49
C GLY A 110 25.96 -0.88 15.79
N SER A 111 27.03 -1.11 16.56
CA SER A 111 27.55 -2.43 16.90
C SER A 111 28.21 -2.41 18.27
N ILE A 112 28.00 -3.48 19.04
CA ILE A 112 28.61 -3.67 20.35
C ILE A 112 29.35 -5.01 20.41
N PRO A 113 30.45 -5.11 21.17
CA PRO A 113 31.10 -6.40 21.43
C PRO A 113 30.15 -7.35 22.18
N VAL A 114 30.15 -8.64 21.85
CA VAL A 114 29.28 -9.68 22.47
C VAL A 114 29.32 -9.66 24.00
N ARG A 115 30.51 -9.43 24.59
CA ARG A 115 30.69 -9.26 26.04
C ARG A 115 29.80 -8.18 26.69
N ARG A 116 29.35 -7.18 25.92
CA ARG A 116 28.45 -6.12 26.38
C ARG A 116 26.97 -6.46 26.23
N VAL A 117 26.60 -7.53 25.51
CA VAL A 117 25.20 -7.97 25.36
C VAL A 117 24.59 -8.30 26.73
N LYS A 118 25.34 -8.98 27.60
CA LYS A 118 24.90 -9.24 28.99
C LYS A 118 24.58 -7.96 29.77
N PHE A 119 25.26 -6.86 29.46
CA PHE A 119 25.00 -5.57 30.08
C PHE A 119 23.73 -4.92 29.50
N VAL A 120 23.48 -5.04 28.19
CA VAL A 120 22.22 -4.61 27.56
C VAL A 120 21.03 -5.35 28.17
N LEU A 121 21.08 -6.69 28.24
CA LEU A 121 19.98 -7.51 28.77
C LEU A 121 19.60 -7.15 30.21
N ARG A 122 20.58 -6.78 31.04
CA ARG A 122 20.36 -6.35 32.43
C ARG A 122 19.78 -4.95 32.57
N LEU A 123 19.87 -4.12 31.53
CA LEU A 123 19.37 -2.75 31.53
C LEU A 123 17.98 -2.62 30.90
N LEU A 124 17.48 -3.66 30.22
CA LEU A 124 16.13 -3.70 29.71
C LEU A 124 15.13 -3.64 30.87
N LYS A 125 14.05 -2.89 30.68
CA LYS A 125 12.99 -2.67 31.67
C LYS A 125 11.61 -2.81 31.03
N GLY A 126 10.59 -3.07 31.85
CA GLY A 126 9.21 -3.19 31.39
C GLY A 126 8.93 -4.58 30.81
N ARG A 127 8.26 -4.67 29.66
CA ARG A 127 7.89 -5.96 29.05
C ARG A 127 9.09 -6.79 28.59
N LEU A 128 10.24 -6.15 28.34
CA LEU A 128 11.50 -6.79 27.92
C LEU A 128 12.47 -7.01 29.07
N GLU A 129 12.05 -6.80 30.32
CA GLU A 129 12.90 -7.01 31.49
C GLU A 129 13.24 -8.50 31.66
N VAL A 130 14.51 -8.81 31.90
CA VAL A 130 14.99 -10.17 32.15
C VAL A 130 15.62 -10.20 33.54
N ASP A 131 14.97 -10.90 34.47
CA ASP A 131 15.42 -10.93 35.86
C ASP A 131 16.65 -11.84 35.99
N PRO A 132 17.83 -11.33 36.38
CA PRO A 132 19.04 -12.14 36.48
C PRO A 132 18.95 -13.30 37.47
N THR A 133 18.04 -13.23 38.44
CA THR A 133 17.86 -14.23 39.49
C THR A 133 16.89 -15.34 39.09
N ARG A 134 15.85 -15.01 38.32
CA ARG A 134 14.83 -15.96 37.87
C ARG A 134 15.14 -16.53 36.47
N ASP A 135 15.72 -15.72 35.60
CA ASP A 135 15.86 -16.00 34.16
C ASP A 135 17.33 -16.27 33.76
N GLN A 136 18.14 -16.78 34.68
CA GLN A 136 19.57 -17.04 34.46
C GLN A 136 19.84 -17.93 33.23
N HIS A 137 18.98 -18.94 33.00
CA HIS A 137 19.08 -19.81 31.83
C HIS A 137 18.76 -19.09 30.52
N LEU A 138 17.75 -18.21 30.51
CA LEU A 138 17.39 -17.40 29.34
C LEU A 138 18.52 -16.44 28.97
N ILE A 139 19.09 -15.74 29.95
CA ILE A 139 20.24 -14.85 29.73
C ILE A 139 21.42 -15.63 29.13
N LYS A 140 21.70 -16.83 29.64
CA LYS A 140 22.79 -17.67 29.12
C LYS A 140 22.52 -18.08 27.67
N HIS A 141 21.29 -18.47 27.34
CA HIS A 141 20.89 -18.82 25.99
C HIS A 141 21.03 -17.65 25.02
N MET A 142 20.47 -16.49 25.37
CA MET A 142 20.55 -15.29 24.54
C MET A 142 21.99 -14.80 24.34
N CYS A 143 22.83 -14.85 25.37
CA CYS A 143 24.24 -14.50 25.21
C CYS A 143 25.00 -15.48 24.30
N HIS A 144 24.63 -16.76 24.31
CA HIS A 144 25.26 -17.79 23.48
C HIS A 144 24.80 -17.70 22.02
N GLU A 145 23.54 -17.34 21.74
CA GLU A 145 23.06 -17.10 20.37
C GLU A 145 23.72 -15.88 19.70
N MET A 146 24.25 -14.93 20.49
CA MET A 146 24.92 -13.74 19.98
C MET A 146 26.46 -13.89 19.88
N GLU A 147 27.01 -15.03 20.30
CA GLU A 147 28.45 -15.36 20.22
C GLU A 147 28.80 -16.07 18.91
#